data_AF-A0A7L7MD44-F1
#
_entry.id   AF-A0A7L7MD44-F1
#
_cell.length_a   1.000
_cell.length_b   1.000
_cell.length_c   1.000
_cell.angle_alpha   90.00
_cell.angle_beta   90.00
_cell.angle_gamma   90.00
#
_symmetry.space_group_name_H-M   'P 1'
#
loop_
_entity.id
_entity.type
_entity.pdbx_description
1 polymer ?
#
loop_
_entity_poly.entity_id
_entity_poly.type
_entity_poly.pdbx_seq_one_letter_code
_entity_poly.pdbx_strand_id
1 'polypeptide(L)'
;MPLPADRTALDLLDTHLEALRDRRELPLPQGPGHSEAAGGGELLRRTLEQLRSIPREPKDAFVRRVGSLLEEFRSRRCPWNAAALRLLGDTYTFAATGPRRHEDWAKDVRAVLHRSVPDPRGRVRLDWDRTNTARHVVPAYPFDPPDAAELRGRLYPLEAEAAVAALAVMAEEWQSEPAPVRCRPDRDAVVADARTLLGRYGPAARHWTNATAAASDPAPDFLASGLGGTESRSFLTSEYLNGLDLFADLGLIAVTDDEVGVFWSFGAS
;
A
#
# COMPACT_ATOMS: atom_id res chain seq x y z
N MET A 1 -18.93 -16.35 3.32
CA MET A 1 -19.18 -16.84 1.95
C MET A 1 -17.86 -17.25 1.32
N PRO A 2 -17.77 -18.39 0.60
CA PRO A 2 -16.56 -18.75 -0.13
C PRO A 2 -16.25 -17.70 -1.20
N LEU A 3 -14.96 -17.42 -1.41
CA LEU A 3 -14.52 -16.52 -2.50
C LEU A 3 -14.79 -17.18 -3.85
N PRO A 4 -15.11 -16.41 -4.91
CA PRO A 4 -15.21 -16.94 -6.27
C PRO A 4 -13.90 -17.66 -6.66
N ALA A 5 -13.98 -18.82 -7.32
CA ALA A 5 -12.82 -19.64 -7.67
C ALA A 5 -11.74 -18.87 -8.46
N ASP A 6 -12.15 -17.96 -9.35
CA ASP A 6 -11.24 -17.12 -10.14
C ASP A 6 -10.41 -16.19 -9.25
N ARG A 7 -11.01 -15.67 -8.18
CA ARG A 7 -10.31 -14.78 -7.25
C ARG A 7 -9.21 -15.55 -6.51
N THR A 8 -9.51 -16.77 -6.06
CA THR A 8 -8.52 -17.64 -5.44
C THR A 8 -7.37 -17.94 -6.40
N ALA A 9 -7.64 -18.21 -7.67
CA ALA A 9 -6.59 -18.48 -8.66
C ALA A 9 -5.70 -17.24 -8.92
N LEU A 10 -6.30 -16.05 -9.03
CA LEU A 10 -5.56 -14.79 -9.16
C LEU A 10 -4.71 -14.48 -7.92
N ASP A 11 -5.22 -14.75 -6.71
CA ASP A 11 -4.48 -14.59 -5.45
C ASP A 11 -3.28 -15.54 -5.36
N LEU A 12 -3.45 -16.79 -5.80
CA LEU A 12 -2.37 -17.77 -5.87
C LEU A 12 -1.31 -17.38 -6.89
N LEU A 13 -1.72 -16.87 -8.06
CA LEU A 13 -0.78 -16.38 -9.08
C LEU A 13 -0.02 -15.15 -8.59
N ASP A 14 -0.68 -14.19 -7.93
CA ASP A 14 -0.01 -13.02 -7.33
C ASP A 14 1.07 -13.46 -6.35
N THR A 15 0.71 -14.36 -5.43
CA THR A 15 1.62 -14.92 -4.41
C THR A 15 2.80 -15.65 -5.06
N HIS A 16 2.55 -16.41 -6.11
CA HIS A 16 3.60 -17.14 -6.83
C HIS A 16 4.57 -16.19 -7.55
N LEU A 17 4.05 -15.20 -8.28
CA LEU A 17 4.87 -14.19 -8.96
C LEU A 17 5.68 -13.36 -7.95
N GLU A 18 5.09 -12.99 -6.81
CA GLU A 18 5.77 -12.30 -5.72
C GLU A 18 6.90 -13.13 -5.12
N ALA A 19 6.68 -14.43 -4.89
CA ALA A 19 7.73 -15.32 -4.41
C ALA A 19 8.89 -15.44 -5.42
N LEU A 20 8.58 -15.60 -6.71
CA LEU A 20 9.60 -15.68 -7.76
C LEU A 20 10.43 -14.39 -7.86
N ARG A 21 9.79 -13.21 -7.73
CA ARG A 21 10.50 -11.92 -7.64
C ARG A 21 11.46 -11.90 -6.44
N ASP A 22 11.07 -12.50 -5.33
CA ASP A 22 11.88 -12.59 -4.10
C ASP A 22 12.95 -13.68 -4.15
N ARG A 23 13.16 -14.32 -5.30
CA ARG A 23 14.04 -15.49 -5.46
C ARG A 23 13.63 -16.68 -4.57
N ARG A 24 12.33 -16.78 -4.23
CA ARG A 24 11.74 -17.92 -3.53
C ARG A 24 11.00 -18.80 -4.54
N GLU A 25 11.23 -20.11 -4.46
CA GLU A 25 10.51 -21.06 -5.30
C GLU A 25 9.24 -21.53 -4.58
N LEU A 26 8.08 -21.27 -5.19
CA LEU A 26 6.81 -21.88 -4.82
C LEU A 26 6.34 -22.79 -5.97
N PRO A 27 5.63 -23.88 -5.70
CA PRO A 27 4.97 -24.64 -6.76
C PRO A 27 4.06 -23.73 -7.60
N LEU A 28 3.97 -23.99 -8.91
CA LEU A 28 3.00 -23.32 -9.76
C LEU A 28 1.59 -23.63 -9.26
N PRO A 29 0.67 -22.63 -9.23
CA PRO A 29 -0.73 -22.91 -8.98
C PRO A 29 -1.24 -23.90 -10.04
N GLN A 30 -1.77 -25.05 -9.60
CA GLN A 30 -2.54 -25.93 -10.48
C GLN A 30 -3.79 -25.14 -10.89
N GLY A 31 -3.89 -24.79 -12.17
CA GLY A 31 -5.00 -23.96 -12.66
C GLY A 31 -6.34 -24.64 -12.37
N PRO A 32 -7.40 -23.90 -12.00
CA PRO A 32 -8.72 -24.49 -11.93
C PRO A 32 -9.09 -25.04 -13.32
N GLY A 33 -9.65 -26.25 -13.35
CA GLY A 33 -10.21 -26.84 -14.56
C GLY A 33 -11.15 -25.83 -15.22
N HIS A 34 -11.04 -25.72 -16.55
CA HIS A 34 -11.75 -24.81 -17.43
C HIS A 34 -13.13 -24.39 -16.89
N SER A 35 -13.21 -23.21 -16.27
CA SER A 35 -14.46 -22.55 -15.97
C SER A 35 -14.42 -21.18 -16.65
N GLU A 36 -15.25 -21.04 -17.69
CA GLU A 36 -15.45 -19.82 -18.44
C GLU A 36 -16.19 -18.79 -17.58
N ALA A 37 -15.44 -18.02 -16.81
CA ALA A 37 -15.95 -16.79 -16.18
C ALA A 37 -15.12 -15.61 -16.68
N ALA A 38 -15.82 -14.67 -17.33
CA ALA A 38 -15.24 -13.61 -18.13
C ALA A 38 -14.34 -12.65 -17.31
N GLY A 39 -13.20 -12.28 -17.90
CA GLY A 39 -12.23 -11.30 -17.37
C GLY A 39 -11.11 -11.90 -16.52
N GLY A 40 -11.44 -12.63 -15.45
CA GLY A 40 -10.44 -13.20 -14.52
C GLY A 40 -9.61 -14.33 -15.14
N GLY A 41 -10.26 -15.24 -15.86
CA GLY A 41 -9.60 -16.37 -16.51
C GLY A 41 -8.64 -15.99 -17.65
N GLU A 42 -8.96 -14.92 -18.39
CA GLU A 42 -8.09 -14.45 -19.48
C GLU A 42 -6.80 -13.83 -18.93
N LEU A 43 -6.91 -12.97 -17.90
CA LEU A 43 -5.75 -12.39 -17.23
C LEU A 43 -4.85 -13.49 -16.66
N LEU A 44 -5.43 -14.47 -15.95
CA LEU A 44 -4.71 -15.63 -15.41
C LEU A 44 -3.95 -16.38 -16.52
N ARG A 45 -4.64 -16.75 -17.61
CA ARG A 45 -4.05 -17.50 -18.74
C ARG A 45 -2.91 -16.73 -19.39
N ARG A 46 -3.14 -15.47 -19.75
CA ARG A 46 -2.14 -14.60 -20.39
C ARG A 46 -0.90 -14.45 -19.52
N THR A 47 -1.07 -14.20 -18.22
CA THR A 47 0.07 -14.02 -17.31
C THR A 47 0.86 -15.32 -17.13
N LEU A 48 0.20 -16.47 -17.08
CA LEU A 48 0.89 -17.77 -17.06
C LEU A 48 1.66 -18.06 -18.36
N GLU A 49 1.09 -17.73 -19.52
CA GLU A 49 1.77 -17.84 -20.81
C GLU A 49 3.01 -16.95 -20.88
N GLN A 50 2.88 -15.69 -20.44
CA GLN A 50 4.02 -14.77 -20.34
C GLN A 50 5.08 -15.30 -19.38
N LEU A 51 4.71 -15.74 -18.17
CA LEU A 51 5.65 -16.30 -17.19
C LEU A 51 6.46 -17.49 -17.75
N ARG A 52 5.81 -18.39 -18.49
CA ARG A 52 6.47 -19.55 -19.14
C ARG A 52 7.47 -19.15 -20.22
N SER A 53 7.29 -17.97 -20.82
CA SER A 53 8.18 -17.45 -21.85
C SER A 53 9.44 -16.76 -21.31
N ILE A 54 9.48 -16.43 -20.01
CA ILE A 54 10.64 -15.75 -19.41
C ILE A 54 11.79 -16.75 -19.19
N PRO A 55 12.98 -16.54 -19.79
CA PRO A 55 14.15 -17.37 -19.55
C PRO A 55 14.56 -17.33 -18.07
N ARG A 56 14.88 -18.50 -17.49
CA ARG A 56 15.28 -18.63 -16.07
C ARG A 56 16.68 -18.10 -15.78
N GLU A 57 17.54 -18.06 -16.79
CA GLU A 57 18.90 -17.55 -16.68
C GLU A 57 19.13 -16.40 -17.67
N PRO A 58 19.92 -15.37 -17.29
CA PRO A 58 20.52 -15.17 -15.97
C PRO A 58 19.50 -14.79 -14.89
N LYS A 59 19.66 -15.30 -13.66
CA LYS A 59 18.71 -15.11 -12.54
C LYS A 59 18.26 -13.67 -12.31
N ASP A 60 19.15 -12.69 -12.42
CA ASP A 60 18.80 -11.28 -12.22
C ASP A 60 17.88 -10.73 -13.32
N ALA A 61 18.07 -11.17 -14.56
CA ALA A 61 17.17 -10.80 -15.65
C ALA A 61 15.81 -11.48 -15.49
N PHE A 62 15.77 -12.73 -15.02
CA PHE A 62 14.53 -13.42 -14.69
C PHE A 62 13.73 -12.66 -13.61
N VAL A 63 14.36 -12.34 -12.48
CA VAL A 63 13.72 -11.61 -11.36
C VAL A 63 13.16 -10.27 -11.81
N ARG A 64 13.92 -9.48 -12.58
CA ARG A 64 13.43 -8.20 -13.12
C ARG A 64 12.21 -8.37 -14.01
N ARG A 65 12.24 -9.33 -14.94
CA ARG A 65 11.11 -9.60 -15.84
C ARG A 65 9.88 -10.11 -15.10
N VAL A 66 10.05 -10.95 -14.08
CA VAL A 66 8.96 -11.39 -13.20
C VAL A 66 8.40 -10.21 -12.41
N GLY A 67 9.24 -9.29 -11.93
CA GLY A 67 8.82 -8.05 -11.28
C GLY A 67 7.91 -7.21 -12.19
N SER A 68 8.34 -6.94 -13.42
CA SER A 68 7.52 -6.21 -14.40
C SER A 68 6.22 -6.94 -14.73
N LEU A 69 6.26 -8.28 -14.84
CA LEU A 69 5.06 -9.09 -15.06
C LEU A 69 4.08 -9.01 -13.88
N LEU A 70 4.59 -9.03 -12.64
CA LEU A 70 3.78 -8.89 -11.43
C LEU A 70 3.09 -7.53 -11.37
N GLU A 71 3.79 -6.45 -11.71
CA GLU A 71 3.22 -5.09 -11.79
C GLU A 71 2.16 -4.99 -12.88
N GLU A 72 2.42 -5.53 -14.09
CA GLU A 72 1.43 -5.60 -15.17
C GLU A 72 0.19 -6.40 -14.72
N PHE A 73 0.40 -7.56 -14.10
CA PHE A 73 -0.67 -8.40 -13.58
C PHE A 73 -1.52 -7.67 -12.54
N ARG A 74 -0.87 -7.04 -11.55
CA ARG A 74 -1.55 -6.31 -10.47
C ARG A 74 -2.31 -5.11 -11.00
N SER A 75 -1.75 -4.34 -11.92
CA SER A 75 -2.41 -3.17 -12.52
C SER A 75 -3.66 -3.55 -13.32
N ARG A 76 -3.63 -4.67 -14.05
CA ARG A 76 -4.79 -5.17 -14.82
C ARG A 76 -5.88 -5.80 -13.95
N ARG A 77 -5.58 -6.14 -12.68
CA ARG A 77 -6.52 -6.84 -11.81
C ARG A 77 -7.72 -5.99 -11.39
N CYS A 78 -7.50 -4.70 -11.07
CA CYS A 78 -8.59 -3.75 -10.83
C CYS A 78 -8.08 -2.29 -10.87
N PRO A 79 -8.98 -1.30 -11.10
CA PRO A 79 -8.61 0.12 -11.14
C PRO A 79 -7.89 0.62 -9.88
N TRP A 80 -8.26 0.09 -8.72
CA TRP A 80 -7.61 0.44 -7.45
C TRP A 80 -6.15 0.00 -7.41
N ASN A 81 -5.84 -1.22 -7.87
CA ASN A 81 -4.45 -1.67 -7.92
C ASN A 81 -3.63 -0.82 -8.91
N ALA A 82 -4.23 -0.49 -10.06
CA ALA A 82 -3.56 0.34 -11.06
C ALA A 82 -3.23 1.72 -10.50
N ALA A 83 -4.18 2.36 -9.81
CA ALA A 83 -3.98 3.66 -9.19
C ALA A 83 -2.94 3.58 -8.05
N ALA A 84 -2.97 2.53 -7.21
CA ALA A 84 -1.99 2.36 -6.15
C ALA A 84 -0.56 2.23 -6.68
N LEU A 85 -0.36 1.44 -7.75
CA LEU A 85 0.94 1.29 -8.39
C LEU A 85 1.42 2.59 -9.04
N ARG A 86 0.56 3.33 -9.75
CA ARG A 86 0.93 4.62 -10.35
C ARG A 86 1.25 5.70 -9.33
N LEU A 87 0.51 5.73 -8.22
CA LEU A 87 0.62 6.78 -7.22
C LEU A 87 1.79 6.55 -6.26
N LEU A 88 1.96 5.31 -5.79
CA LEU A 88 2.82 5.00 -4.65
C LEU A 88 3.90 3.95 -4.96
N GLY A 89 3.89 3.39 -6.19
CA GLY A 89 4.75 2.26 -6.56
C GLY A 89 6.24 2.58 -6.59
N ASP A 90 6.61 3.83 -6.87
CA ASP A 90 8.00 4.28 -7.00
C ASP A 90 8.51 5.04 -5.77
N THR A 91 7.64 5.33 -4.80
CA THR A 91 7.97 6.07 -3.57
C THR A 91 8.04 5.13 -2.37
N TYR A 92 8.96 5.39 -1.44
CA TYR A 92 9.12 4.59 -0.22
C TYR A 92 7.91 4.73 0.71
N THR A 93 6.93 3.86 0.50
CA THR A 93 5.59 3.93 1.11
C THR A 93 5.10 2.58 1.58
N PHE A 94 4.14 2.60 2.50
CA PHE A 94 3.37 1.44 2.92
C PHE A 94 1.91 1.68 2.59
N ALA A 95 1.27 0.74 1.88
CA ALA A 95 -0.16 0.77 1.60
C ALA A 95 -0.75 -0.63 1.80
N ALA A 96 -1.66 -0.76 2.77
CA ALA A 96 -2.30 -2.01 3.08
C ALA A 96 -3.75 -1.80 3.56
N THR A 97 -4.58 -2.81 3.35
CA THR A 97 -5.95 -2.86 3.88
C THR A 97 -6.11 -4.11 4.74
N GLY A 98 -6.86 -3.98 5.84
CA GLY A 98 -7.27 -5.09 6.70
C GLY A 98 -8.76 -5.07 7.00
N PRO A 99 -9.30 -6.16 7.56
CA PRO A 99 -10.69 -6.22 8.00
C PRO A 99 -10.90 -5.37 9.26
N ARG A 100 -12.09 -4.78 9.37
CA ARG A 100 -12.60 -4.17 10.61
C ARG A 100 -13.22 -5.28 11.46
N ARG A 101 -12.65 -5.55 12.64
CA ARG A 101 -13.10 -6.63 13.52
C ARG A 101 -13.42 -6.18 14.94
N HIS A 102 -12.97 -4.99 15.32
CA HIS A 102 -13.11 -4.50 16.68
C HIS A 102 -14.04 -3.28 16.71
N GLU A 103 -14.61 -2.91 17.85
CA GLU A 103 -15.27 -1.61 17.97
C GLU A 103 -14.25 -0.46 17.94
N ASP A 104 -13.06 -0.68 18.48
CA ASP A 104 -11.93 0.24 18.42
C ASP A 104 -11.07 -0.02 17.16
N TRP A 105 -11.12 0.90 16.19
CA TRP A 105 -10.41 0.79 14.91
C TRP A 105 -8.91 0.85 15.03
N ALA A 106 -8.38 1.44 16.09
CA ALA A 106 -6.94 1.49 16.29
C ALA A 106 -6.36 0.08 16.46
N LYS A 107 -7.13 -0.89 16.99
CA LYS A 107 -6.71 -2.30 17.06
C LYS A 107 -6.54 -2.93 15.68
N ASP A 108 -7.46 -2.65 14.76
CA ASP A 108 -7.39 -3.15 13.39
C ASP A 108 -6.27 -2.48 12.60
N VAL A 109 -6.06 -1.18 12.79
CA VAL A 109 -4.92 -0.46 12.20
C VAL A 109 -3.59 -1.05 12.66
N ARG A 110 -3.43 -1.32 13.96
CA ARG A 110 -2.23 -2.00 14.48
C ARG A 110 -2.04 -3.37 13.84
N ALA A 111 -3.11 -4.15 13.71
CA ALA A 111 -3.02 -5.45 13.03
C ALA A 111 -2.54 -5.31 11.56
N VAL A 112 -2.94 -4.25 10.85
CA VAL A 112 -2.46 -3.93 9.51
C VAL A 112 -0.99 -3.51 9.51
N LEU A 113 -0.57 -2.62 10.42
CA LEU A 113 0.83 -2.20 10.55
C LEU A 113 1.76 -3.39 10.87
N HIS A 114 1.31 -4.32 11.71
CA HIS A 114 2.01 -5.58 11.98
C HIS A 114 1.90 -6.62 10.85
N ARG A 115 1.11 -6.35 9.81
CA ARG A 115 0.81 -7.28 8.70
C ARG A 115 0.23 -8.63 9.17
N SER A 116 -0.47 -8.61 10.30
CA SER A 116 -1.08 -9.80 10.92
C SER A 116 -2.43 -10.20 10.31
N VAL A 117 -2.93 -9.42 9.37
CA VAL A 117 -4.22 -9.63 8.72
C VAL A 117 -4.10 -9.49 7.20
N PRO A 118 -4.82 -10.31 6.41
CA PRO A 118 -4.87 -10.16 4.97
C PRO A 118 -5.87 -9.07 4.55
N ASP A 119 -5.74 -8.57 3.32
CA ASP A 119 -6.76 -7.72 2.71
C ASP A 119 -8.05 -8.55 2.46
N PRO A 120 -9.21 -8.14 3.02
CA PRO A 120 -10.49 -8.83 2.81
C PRO A 120 -10.96 -8.88 1.35
N ARG A 121 -10.48 -7.99 0.47
CA ARG A 121 -10.73 -7.97 -0.99
C ARG A 121 -9.54 -8.45 -1.83
N GLY A 122 -8.41 -8.81 -1.20
CA GLY A 122 -7.22 -9.31 -1.91
C GLY A 122 -6.67 -8.32 -2.94
N ARG A 123 -6.67 -7.02 -2.63
CA ARG A 123 -6.02 -6.02 -3.49
C ARG A 123 -4.52 -5.92 -3.17
N VAL A 124 -3.79 -5.19 -4.01
CA VAL A 124 -2.33 -5.05 -3.86
C VAL A 124 -1.96 -4.45 -2.51
N ARG A 125 -0.92 -4.99 -1.88
CA ARG A 125 -0.21 -4.37 -0.76
C ARG A 125 1.11 -3.81 -1.26
N LEU A 126 1.40 -2.55 -0.95
CA LEU A 126 2.70 -1.94 -1.18
C LEU A 126 3.45 -1.93 0.15
N ASP A 127 4.61 -2.57 0.18
CA ASP A 127 5.41 -2.74 1.39
C ASP A 127 6.86 -2.98 0.97
N TRP A 128 7.62 -1.90 0.87
CA TRP A 128 9.03 -1.92 0.49
C TRP A 128 9.87 -2.76 1.45
N ASP A 129 9.49 -2.79 2.72
CA ASP A 129 10.20 -3.51 3.76
C ASP A 129 9.74 -4.94 3.97
N ARG A 130 8.82 -5.48 3.16
CA ARG A 130 8.22 -6.82 3.43
C ARG A 130 9.24 -7.96 3.58
N THR A 131 10.41 -7.85 2.98
CA THR A 131 11.53 -8.82 3.08
C THR A 131 12.69 -8.31 3.93
N ASN A 132 12.53 -7.15 4.57
CA ASN A 132 13.56 -6.51 5.38
C ASN A 132 13.82 -7.33 6.66
N THR A 133 15.08 -7.72 6.88
CA THR A 133 15.51 -8.54 8.02
C THR A 133 15.41 -7.82 9.36
N ALA A 134 15.31 -6.48 9.36
CA ALA A 134 15.02 -5.67 10.54
C ALA A 134 13.78 -6.16 11.30
N ARG A 135 12.84 -6.80 10.58
CA ARG A 135 11.62 -7.39 11.16
C ARG A 135 11.85 -8.51 12.16
N HIS A 136 13.04 -9.11 12.18
CA HIS A 136 13.39 -10.07 13.22
C HIS A 136 13.57 -9.40 14.59
N VAL A 137 13.91 -8.11 14.60
CA VAL A 137 14.10 -7.28 15.80
C VAL A 137 12.86 -6.46 16.07
N VAL A 138 12.34 -5.77 15.04
CA VAL A 138 11.16 -4.90 15.11
C VAL A 138 10.04 -5.48 14.23
N PRO A 139 9.10 -6.29 14.77
CA PRO A 139 8.13 -7.02 13.94
C PRO A 139 7.28 -6.15 13.00
N ALA A 140 7.01 -4.90 13.36
CA ALA A 140 6.24 -3.95 12.57
C ALA A 140 7.09 -3.07 11.64
N TYR A 141 8.42 -3.27 11.55
CA TYR A 141 9.35 -2.42 10.80
C TYR A 141 8.79 -1.97 9.43
N PRO A 142 8.87 -0.68 9.08
CA PRO A 142 9.60 0.39 9.79
C PRO A 142 8.82 1.02 10.97
N PHE A 143 7.64 0.49 11.30
CA PHE A 143 6.81 1.03 12.38
C PHE A 143 7.22 0.51 13.76
N ASP A 144 6.96 1.33 14.77
CA ASP A 144 6.84 0.95 16.17
C ASP A 144 5.53 1.51 16.75
N PRO A 145 4.36 0.94 16.34
CA PRO A 145 3.09 1.54 16.67
C PRO A 145 2.78 1.36 18.16
N PRO A 146 2.41 2.44 18.88
CA PRO A 146 2.03 2.34 20.29
C PRO A 146 0.76 1.50 20.46
N ASP A 147 0.31 1.30 21.70
CA ASP A 147 -0.96 0.61 21.93
C ASP A 147 -2.15 1.32 21.26
N ALA A 148 -3.29 0.63 21.15
CA ALA A 148 -4.44 1.15 20.39
C ALA A 148 -5.00 2.46 20.98
N ALA A 149 -4.99 2.62 22.30
CA ALA A 149 -5.53 3.81 22.95
C ALA A 149 -4.61 5.02 22.69
N GLU A 150 -3.30 4.81 22.82
CA GLU A 150 -2.30 5.82 22.56
C GLU A 150 -2.22 6.18 21.07
N LEU A 151 -2.25 5.19 20.17
CA LEU A 151 -2.30 5.40 18.72
C LEU A 151 -3.48 6.32 18.36
N ARG A 152 -4.67 5.99 18.87
CA ARG A 152 -5.88 6.80 18.64
C ARG A 152 -5.74 8.22 19.21
N GLY A 153 -5.10 8.38 20.37
CA GLY A 153 -4.84 9.68 20.99
C GLY A 153 -3.80 10.55 20.27
N ARG A 154 -3.04 9.95 19.33
CA ARG A 154 -2.01 10.62 18.52
C ARG A 154 -2.43 10.82 17.05
N LEU A 155 -3.66 10.45 16.71
CA LEU A 155 -4.24 10.57 15.37
C LEU A 155 -5.36 11.62 15.36
N TYR A 156 -5.44 12.39 14.29
CA TYR A 156 -6.37 13.50 14.14
C TYR A 156 -7.37 13.21 13.02
N PRO A 157 -8.66 13.53 13.21
CA PRO A 157 -9.67 13.34 12.17
C PRO A 157 -9.37 14.24 10.96
N LEU A 158 -9.76 13.76 9.78
CA LEU A 158 -9.51 14.43 8.51
C LEU A 158 -10.76 14.44 7.63
N GLU A 159 -11.03 15.57 6.98
CA GLU A 159 -12.06 15.66 5.96
C GLU A 159 -11.66 14.88 4.69
N ALA A 160 -12.66 14.45 3.91
CA ALA A 160 -12.43 13.55 2.79
C ALA A 160 -11.51 14.14 1.70
N GLU A 161 -11.67 15.42 1.35
CA GLU A 161 -10.80 16.05 0.35
C GLU A 161 -9.38 16.28 0.88
N ALA A 162 -9.22 16.58 2.17
CA ALA A 162 -7.90 16.66 2.78
C ALA A 162 -7.23 15.28 2.85
N ALA A 163 -7.99 14.19 3.04
CA ALA A 163 -7.47 12.83 2.95
C ALA A 163 -6.97 12.49 1.55
N VAL A 164 -7.68 12.93 0.50
CA VAL A 164 -7.22 12.81 -0.89
C VAL A 164 -5.91 13.57 -1.09
N ALA A 165 -5.82 14.81 -0.61
CA ALA A 165 -4.61 15.62 -0.69
C ALA A 165 -3.43 14.99 0.06
N ALA A 166 -3.66 14.49 1.28
CA ALA A 166 -2.65 13.79 2.09
C ALA A 166 -2.10 12.55 1.37
N LEU A 167 -2.98 11.75 0.74
CA LEU A 167 -2.55 10.59 -0.03
C LEU A 167 -1.81 10.97 -1.31
N ALA A 168 -2.22 12.06 -1.97
CA ALA A 168 -1.58 12.54 -3.19
C ALA A 168 -0.12 12.97 -2.96
N VAL A 169 0.16 13.69 -1.86
CA VAL A 169 1.53 14.14 -1.54
C VAL A 169 2.46 13.02 -1.11
N MET A 170 1.95 11.81 -0.81
CA MET A 170 2.81 10.63 -0.60
C MET A 170 3.55 10.20 -1.88
N ALA A 171 3.16 10.71 -3.05
CA ALA A 171 3.86 10.52 -4.33
C ALA A 171 5.10 11.44 -4.49
N GLU A 172 5.41 12.25 -3.48
CA GLU A 172 6.63 13.06 -3.40
C GLU A 172 7.76 12.29 -2.69
N GLU A 173 9.01 12.70 -2.90
CA GLU A 173 10.16 12.23 -2.12
C GLU A 173 10.50 13.23 -1.01
N TRP A 174 10.91 12.75 0.16
CA TRP A 174 11.19 13.60 1.33
C TRP A 174 12.45 14.45 1.22
N GLN A 175 13.54 13.88 0.67
CA GLN A 175 14.86 14.55 0.64
C GLN A 175 15.09 15.41 -0.61
N SER A 176 14.33 15.14 -1.65
CA SER A 176 14.35 15.90 -2.88
C SER A 176 12.90 16.10 -3.24
N GLU A 177 12.38 17.33 -3.16
CA GLU A 177 11.12 17.69 -3.81
C GLU A 177 11.44 18.19 -5.23
N PRO A 178 11.97 17.39 -6.19
CA PRO A 178 12.24 17.92 -7.54
C PRO A 178 10.92 18.25 -8.26
N ALA A 179 9.82 17.63 -7.84
CA ALA A 179 8.51 17.74 -8.46
C ALA A 179 7.40 17.63 -7.38
N PRO A 180 7.20 18.66 -6.56
CA PRO A 180 6.08 18.66 -5.62
C PRO A 180 4.75 18.63 -6.37
N VAL A 181 3.74 17.95 -5.84
CA VAL A 181 2.44 17.72 -6.49
C VAL A 181 1.77 19.03 -6.90
N ARG A 182 1.92 20.09 -6.10
CA ARG A 182 1.41 21.44 -6.42
C ARG A 182 1.93 22.01 -7.74
N CYS A 183 3.13 21.65 -8.16
CA CYS A 183 3.78 22.17 -9.37
C CYS A 183 3.90 21.12 -10.49
N ARG A 184 3.40 19.90 -10.27
CA ARG A 184 3.51 18.80 -11.23
C ARG A 184 2.58 18.99 -12.44
N PRO A 185 3.06 18.77 -13.68
CA PRO A 185 2.21 18.77 -14.87
C PRO A 185 1.07 17.74 -14.81
N ASP A 186 1.26 16.64 -14.08
CA ASP A 186 0.30 15.55 -13.93
C ASP A 186 -0.49 15.61 -12.60
N ARG A 187 -0.51 16.76 -11.91
CA ARG A 187 -1.20 16.96 -10.62
C ARG A 187 -2.61 16.38 -10.59
N ASP A 188 -3.43 16.67 -11.59
CA ASP A 188 -4.82 16.22 -11.62
C ASP A 188 -4.93 14.69 -11.72
N ALA A 189 -3.99 14.05 -12.42
CA ALA A 189 -3.92 12.59 -12.51
C ALA A 189 -3.51 11.96 -11.17
N VAL A 190 -2.52 12.55 -10.49
CA VAL A 190 -2.10 12.13 -9.14
C VAL A 190 -3.26 12.22 -8.15
N VAL A 191 -3.99 13.34 -8.15
CA VAL A 191 -5.17 13.53 -7.28
C VAL A 191 -6.30 12.57 -7.66
N ALA A 192 -6.53 12.31 -8.95
CA ALA A 192 -7.52 11.34 -9.40
C ALA A 192 -7.18 9.90 -8.99
N ASP A 193 -5.91 9.52 -9.00
CA ASP A 193 -5.47 8.22 -8.49
C ASP A 193 -5.69 8.14 -6.98
N ALA A 194 -5.32 9.16 -6.20
CA ALA A 194 -5.62 9.22 -4.77
C ALA A 194 -7.12 9.06 -4.47
N ARG A 195 -7.99 9.74 -5.24
CA ARG A 195 -9.46 9.55 -5.14
C ARG A 195 -9.88 8.12 -5.48
N THR A 196 -9.28 7.51 -6.49
CA THR A 196 -9.55 6.11 -6.86
C THR A 196 -9.16 5.14 -5.74
N LEU A 197 -8.03 5.38 -5.07
CA LEU A 197 -7.61 4.58 -3.91
C LEU A 197 -8.61 4.72 -2.75
N LEU A 198 -8.96 5.95 -2.37
CA LEU A 198 -9.86 6.19 -1.24
C LEU A 198 -11.32 5.82 -1.55
N GLY A 199 -11.72 5.87 -2.82
CA GLY A 199 -13.05 5.44 -3.28
C GLY A 199 -13.37 3.98 -2.94
N ARG A 200 -12.35 3.15 -2.65
CA ARG A 200 -12.54 1.81 -2.08
C ARG A 200 -13.41 1.78 -0.83
N TYR A 201 -13.21 2.77 0.05
CA TYR A 201 -13.82 2.85 1.37
C TYR A 201 -15.19 3.53 1.33
N GLY A 202 -15.60 4.05 0.17
CA GLY A 202 -16.89 4.69 -0.04
C GLY A 202 -17.00 6.06 0.64
N PRO A 203 -18.11 6.78 0.39
CA PRO A 203 -18.28 8.16 0.86
C PRO A 203 -18.49 8.29 2.38
N ALA A 204 -18.86 7.20 3.06
CA ALA A 204 -19.06 7.18 4.51
C ALA A 204 -17.76 6.89 5.29
N ALA A 205 -16.64 6.68 4.60
CA ALA A 205 -15.36 6.44 5.24
C ALA A 205 -14.95 7.65 6.09
N ARG A 206 -14.47 7.36 7.29
CA ARG A 206 -13.85 8.36 8.16
C ARG A 206 -12.34 8.29 7.97
N HIS A 207 -11.66 9.43 8.07
CA HIS A 207 -10.23 9.52 7.81
C HIS A 207 -9.49 10.07 9.03
N TRP A 208 -8.27 9.60 9.22
CA TRP A 208 -7.36 10.09 10.25
C TRP A 208 -5.94 10.22 9.71
N THR A 209 -5.17 11.12 10.29
CA THR A 209 -3.76 11.33 9.96
C THR A 209 -2.93 11.53 11.24
N ASN A 210 -1.63 11.30 11.16
CA ASN A 210 -0.69 11.69 12.20
C ASN A 210 -0.14 13.12 12.03
N ALA A 211 -0.52 13.82 10.95
CA ALA A 211 -0.10 15.20 10.69
C ALA A 211 -0.66 16.16 11.77
N THR A 212 0.21 16.98 12.36
CA THR A 212 -0.14 17.85 13.49
C THR A 212 -1.03 19.03 13.07
N ALA A 213 -0.97 19.45 11.80
CA ALA A 213 -1.88 20.46 11.24
C ALA A 213 -3.36 20.06 11.40
N ALA A 214 -3.65 18.76 11.32
CA ALA A 214 -5.01 18.23 11.49
C ALA A 214 -5.55 18.33 12.93
N ALA A 215 -4.69 18.64 13.92
CA ALA A 215 -5.11 18.83 15.30
C ALA A 215 -5.97 20.09 15.49
N SER A 216 -5.71 21.14 14.71
CA SER A 216 -6.43 22.42 14.76
C SER A 216 -7.39 22.62 13.60
N ASP A 217 -7.16 21.97 12.46
CA ASP A 217 -7.95 22.11 11.24
C ASP A 217 -8.12 20.74 10.57
N PRO A 218 -9.33 20.15 10.52
CA PRO A 218 -9.54 18.85 9.88
C PRO A 218 -9.42 18.89 8.35
N ALA A 219 -9.23 20.06 7.72
CA ALA A 219 -9.09 20.23 6.28
C ALA A 219 -7.80 21.00 5.87
N PRO A 220 -6.61 20.61 6.37
CA PRO A 220 -5.39 21.33 6.05
C PRO A 220 -5.03 21.13 4.56
N ASP A 221 -4.45 22.17 3.95
CA ASP A 221 -4.05 22.14 2.55
C ASP A 221 -2.70 21.42 2.36
N PHE A 222 -2.74 20.08 2.36
CA PHE A 222 -1.54 19.26 2.14
C PHE A 222 -0.88 19.53 0.78
N LEU A 223 -1.65 19.87 -0.26
CA LEU A 223 -1.05 20.16 -1.57
C LEU A 223 -0.19 21.41 -1.51
N ALA A 224 -0.63 22.45 -0.79
CA ALA A 224 0.17 23.65 -0.58
C ALA A 224 1.43 23.36 0.24
N SER A 225 1.31 22.60 1.34
CA SER A 225 2.44 22.29 2.21
C SER A 225 3.45 21.30 1.61
N GLY A 226 2.98 20.35 0.79
CA GLY A 226 3.79 19.22 0.33
C GLY A 226 4.18 18.27 1.47
N LEU A 227 4.95 17.25 1.10
CA LEU A 227 5.41 16.23 2.05
C LEU A 227 6.46 16.78 3.02
N GLY A 228 7.46 17.53 2.53
CA GLY A 228 8.52 18.11 3.36
C GLY A 228 8.04 19.21 4.31
N GLY A 229 6.90 19.84 4.01
CA GLY A 229 6.27 20.86 4.87
C GLY A 229 5.28 20.31 5.90
N THR A 230 5.11 18.98 5.98
CA THR A 230 4.11 18.36 6.86
C THR A 230 4.77 17.77 8.11
N GLU A 231 4.58 18.44 9.25
CA GLU A 231 4.95 17.90 10.56
C GLU A 231 3.95 16.83 11.04
N SER A 232 4.45 15.80 11.73
CA SER A 232 3.65 14.66 12.14
C SER A 232 4.08 14.07 13.49
N ARG A 233 3.16 13.32 14.12
CA ARG A 233 3.48 12.43 15.23
C ARG A 233 3.99 11.11 14.66
N SER A 234 5.31 10.93 14.68
CA SER A 234 5.95 9.72 14.16
C SER A 234 5.51 8.45 14.89
N PHE A 235 5.28 7.41 14.11
CA PHE A 235 5.10 6.03 14.59
C PHE A 235 6.18 5.09 14.03
N LEU A 236 7.32 5.66 13.63
CA LEU A 236 8.47 4.91 13.14
C LEU A 236 9.30 4.40 14.31
N THR A 237 10.02 3.31 14.08
CA THR A 237 11.06 2.89 15.01
C THR A 237 12.19 3.91 15.05
N SER A 238 12.74 4.15 16.24
CA SER A 238 13.96 4.93 16.41
C SER A 238 15.23 4.09 16.24
N GLU A 239 15.11 2.78 15.97
CA GLU A 239 16.25 1.91 15.76
C GLU A 239 16.89 2.16 14.40
N TYR A 240 18.17 2.53 14.40
CA TYR A 240 19.00 2.58 13.19
C TYR A 240 19.30 1.14 12.73
N LEU A 241 18.53 0.64 11.76
CA LEU A 241 18.63 -0.72 11.25
C LEU A 241 18.92 -0.71 9.76
N ASN A 242 19.81 -1.62 9.35
CA ASN A 242 20.16 -1.82 7.94
C ASN A 242 20.64 -0.55 7.21
N GLY A 243 21.25 0.38 7.95
CA GLY A 243 21.83 1.60 7.41
C GLY A 243 20.84 2.73 7.15
N LEU A 244 19.57 2.58 7.54
CA LEU A 244 18.53 3.58 7.34
C LEU A 244 18.27 4.37 8.62
N ASP A 245 18.33 5.69 8.51
CA ASP A 245 17.80 6.62 9.50
C ASP A 245 16.42 7.11 9.06
N LEU A 246 15.42 6.92 9.92
CA LEU A 246 14.02 7.28 9.65
C LEU A 246 13.69 8.57 10.40
N PHE A 247 13.54 9.67 9.68
CA PHE A 247 13.45 11.00 10.30
C PHE A 247 12.08 11.66 10.21
N ALA A 248 11.20 11.19 9.30
CA ALA A 248 9.87 11.76 9.14
C ALA A 248 8.88 10.74 8.56
N ASP A 249 7.60 10.94 8.83
CA ASP A 249 6.53 10.18 8.19
C ASP A 249 5.26 11.02 7.96
N LEU A 250 4.43 10.54 7.04
CA LEU A 250 3.07 11.01 6.88
C LEU A 250 2.16 9.80 6.73
N GLY A 251 1.17 9.71 7.60
CA GLY A 251 0.19 8.64 7.63
C GLY A 251 -1.21 9.10 7.30
N LEU A 252 -1.94 8.23 6.60
CA LEU A 252 -3.37 8.35 6.36
C LEU A 252 -4.06 7.02 6.65
N ILE A 253 -5.15 7.09 7.39
CA ILE A 253 -6.00 5.96 7.75
C ILE A 253 -7.41 6.22 7.25
N ALA A 254 -8.01 5.24 6.57
CA ALA A 254 -9.42 5.24 6.19
C ALA A 254 -10.14 4.12 6.94
N VAL A 255 -11.25 4.41 7.61
CA VAL A 255 -12.03 3.42 8.38
C VAL A 255 -13.45 3.38 7.88
N THR A 256 -13.92 2.17 7.57
CA THR A 256 -15.34 1.84 7.37
C THR A 256 -15.79 0.86 8.44
N ASP A 257 -17.05 0.43 8.34
CA ASP A 257 -17.58 -0.62 9.22
C ASP A 257 -16.98 -2.00 8.92
N ASP A 258 -16.43 -2.20 7.71
CA ASP A 258 -15.93 -3.50 7.24
C ASP A 258 -14.40 -3.57 7.10
N GLU A 259 -13.73 -2.43 6.87
CA GLU A 259 -12.32 -2.39 6.50
C GLU A 259 -11.58 -1.20 7.10
N VAL A 260 -10.26 -1.35 7.25
CA VAL A 260 -9.33 -0.26 7.55
C VAL A 260 -8.23 -0.20 6.49
N GLY A 261 -8.06 0.96 5.88
CA GLY A 261 -6.95 1.31 5.00
C GLY A 261 -5.86 2.04 5.76
N VAL A 262 -4.61 1.67 5.53
CA VAL A 262 -3.44 2.31 6.11
C VAL A 262 -2.47 2.65 4.98
N PHE A 263 -2.13 3.93 4.87
CA PHE A 263 -1.21 4.49 3.88
C PHE A 263 -0.16 5.31 4.62
N TRP A 264 1.11 5.12 4.30
CA TRP A 264 2.22 5.78 4.98
C TRP A 264 3.33 6.10 4.00
N SER A 265 3.92 7.29 4.11
CA SER A 265 5.15 7.67 3.43
C SER A 265 6.26 7.87 4.46
N PHE A 266 7.51 7.54 4.10
CA PHE A 266 8.65 7.55 4.99
C PHE A 266 9.79 8.43 4.47
N GLY A 267 10.25 9.34 5.33
CA GLY A 267 11.51 10.06 5.16
C GLY A 267 12.64 9.22 5.70
N ALA A 268 13.53 8.77 4.83
CA ALA A 268 14.67 7.91 5.17
C ALA A 268 15.96 8.44 4.53
N SER A 269 17.10 8.31 5.22
CA SER A 269 18.45 8.64 4.73
C SER A 269 19.44 7.49 4.88
#